data_AF-A0A4E0RD00-F1
#
_entry.id   AF-A0A4E0RD00-F1
#
_cell.length_a   1.000
_cell.length_b   1.000
_cell.length_c   1.000
_cell.angle_alpha   90.00
_cell.angle_beta   90.00
_cell.angle_gamma   90.00
#
_symmetry.space_group_name_H-M   'P 1'
#
loop_
_entity.id
_entity.type
_entity.pdbx_description
1 polymer ?
#
loop_
_entity_poly.entity_id
_entity_poly.type
_entity_poly.pdbx_seq_one_letter_code
_entity_poly.pdbx_strand_id
1 'polypeptide(L)'
;MDYSCGLGPHLGGSLRRGSNIRRSISSSKYIGGIDWHLRTQFLEQAKCLELKLDIDCTVLAELQDFYRRRAVVEQDYADALAKLANGVKQRHINETSKRPHWTQYTTTTIWNTLLGSTLRVSEAHATLSDLFSKQMVQRLVDMDEDATRLHKQVCVR
;
A
#
# COMPACT_ATOMS: atom_id res chain seq x y z
N MET A 1 -25.34 -71.40 -82.10
CA MET A 1 -26.57 -71.56 -81.31
C MET A 1 -26.67 -70.37 -80.40
N ASP A 2 -27.18 -69.29 -80.98
CA ASP A 2 -27.65 -68.10 -80.28
C ASP A 2 -28.90 -68.45 -79.47
N TYR A 3 -29.03 -67.86 -78.28
CA TYR A 3 -30.26 -67.16 -77.91
C TYR A 3 -29.87 -65.95 -77.07
N SER A 4 -30.04 -64.78 -77.69
CA SER A 4 -29.93 -63.44 -77.11
C SER A 4 -31.26 -62.96 -76.54
N CYS A 5 -31.15 -61.82 -75.82
CA CYS A 5 -32.13 -60.75 -75.59
C CYS A 5 -32.87 -60.76 -74.25
N GLY A 6 -32.89 -59.68 -73.45
CA GLY A 6 -32.27 -58.35 -73.64
C GLY A 6 -32.74 -57.31 -72.59
N LEU A 7 -31.90 -56.26 -72.43
CA LEU A 7 -32.19 -54.81 -72.26
C LEU A 7 -33.14 -54.35 -71.13
N GLY A 8 -32.71 -53.70 -70.02
CA GLY A 8 -32.19 -52.32 -69.85
C GLY A 8 -33.16 -51.51 -68.92
N PRO A 9 -32.98 -50.20 -68.58
CA PRO A 9 -31.77 -49.35 -68.54
C PRO A 9 -31.73 -48.29 -67.38
N HIS A 10 -30.64 -47.50 -67.31
CA HIS A 10 -30.46 -46.17 -66.65
C HIS A 10 -30.31 -46.14 -65.09
N LEU A 11 -29.55 -45.28 -64.39
CA LEU A 11 -28.82 -44.01 -64.57
C LEU A 11 -27.60 -44.09 -63.60
N GLY A 12 -26.38 -43.69 -63.97
CA GLY A 12 -25.92 -42.31 -63.75
C GLY A 12 -25.37 -42.09 -62.33
N GLY A 13 -24.09 -41.76 -62.20
CA GLY A 13 -23.59 -41.07 -61.00
C GLY A 13 -22.23 -41.53 -60.47
N SER A 14 -21.18 -40.89 -60.94
CA SER A 14 -19.89 -40.81 -60.24
C SER A 14 -20.10 -40.20 -58.85
N LEU A 15 -20.21 -41.02 -57.81
CA LEU A 15 -20.05 -40.55 -56.44
C LEU A 15 -18.57 -40.56 -56.12
N ARG A 16 -17.94 -39.43 -56.47
CA ARG A 16 -16.65 -39.01 -55.93
C ARG A 16 -16.58 -39.43 -54.47
N ARG A 17 -15.51 -40.13 -54.09
CA ARG A 17 -15.11 -40.32 -52.70
C ARG A 17 -14.88 -38.93 -52.11
N GLY A 18 -15.96 -38.31 -51.65
CA GLY A 18 -15.93 -37.07 -50.91
C GLY A 18 -15.20 -37.38 -49.62
N SER A 19 -13.93 -36.99 -49.56
CA SER A 19 -13.19 -36.82 -48.32
C SER A 19 -13.97 -35.83 -47.47
N ASN A 20 -14.91 -36.33 -46.66
CA ASN A 20 -15.60 -35.54 -45.66
C ASN A 20 -14.65 -35.29 -44.48
N ILE A 21 -13.63 -34.47 -44.74
CA ILE A 21 -12.93 -33.68 -43.72
C ILE A 21 -13.93 -32.62 -43.25
N ARG A 22 -14.97 -33.05 -42.53
CA ARG A 22 -15.97 -32.12 -42.00
C ARG A 22 -16.52 -32.61 -40.68
N ARG A 23 -15.71 -32.43 -39.64
CA ARG A 23 -16.03 -31.69 -38.41
C ARG A 23 -15.05 -32.03 -37.28
N SER A 24 -13.86 -31.46 -37.34
CA SER A 24 -13.03 -31.23 -36.14
C SER A 24 -12.83 -29.73 -35.84
N ILE A 25 -13.14 -28.86 -36.81
CA ILE A 25 -12.95 -27.40 -36.73
C ILE A 25 -13.79 -26.73 -35.64
N SER A 26 -14.86 -27.36 -35.15
CA SER A 26 -15.74 -26.77 -34.14
C SER A 26 -15.07 -26.75 -32.75
N SER A 27 -14.63 -27.90 -32.24
CA SER A 27 -14.10 -28.00 -30.87
C SER A 27 -12.79 -27.21 -30.68
N SER A 28 -11.86 -27.27 -31.65
CA SER A 28 -10.59 -26.53 -31.59
C SER A 28 -10.77 -25.01 -31.59
N LYS A 29 -11.76 -24.47 -32.31
CA LYS A 29 -12.03 -23.02 -32.35
C LYS A 29 -12.70 -22.51 -31.07
N TYR A 30 -13.58 -23.31 -30.46
CA TYR A 30 -14.17 -22.99 -29.14
C TYR A 30 -13.13 -23.11 -28.03
N ILE A 31 -12.30 -24.15 -28.04
CA ILE A 31 -11.21 -24.32 -27.08
C ILE A 31 -10.18 -23.20 -27.22
N GLY A 32 -9.79 -22.84 -28.45
CA GLY A 32 -8.91 -21.69 -28.71
C GLY A 32 -9.54 -20.34 -28.35
N GLY A 33 -10.86 -20.21 -28.52
CA GLY A 33 -11.62 -19.06 -28.03
C GLY A 33 -11.58 -18.96 -26.49
N ILE A 34 -11.85 -20.05 -25.77
CA ILE A 34 -11.80 -20.08 -24.31
C ILE A 34 -10.38 -19.78 -23.79
N ASP A 35 -9.35 -20.39 -24.39
CA ASP A 35 -7.94 -20.12 -24.09
C ASP A 35 -7.55 -18.65 -24.31
N TRP A 36 -8.00 -18.04 -25.41
CA TRP A 36 -7.82 -16.60 -25.65
C TRP A 36 -8.50 -15.72 -24.60
N HIS A 37 -9.75 -16.01 -24.24
CA HIS A 37 -10.49 -15.21 -23.24
C HIS A 37 -9.83 -15.31 -21.86
N LEU A 38 -9.41 -16.52 -21.45
CA LEU A 38 -8.70 -16.72 -20.18
C LEU A 38 -7.35 -16.00 -20.17
N ARG A 39 -6.55 -16.12 -21.24
CA ARG A 39 -5.27 -15.37 -21.36
C ARG A 39 -5.49 -13.86 -21.29
N THR A 40 -6.52 -13.36 -21.96
CA THR A 40 -6.86 -11.92 -21.92
C THR A 40 -7.23 -11.49 -20.51
N GLN A 41 -8.04 -12.29 -19.79
CA GLN A 41 -8.40 -12.00 -18.40
C GLN A 41 -7.18 -12.02 -17.47
N PHE A 42 -6.28 -13.01 -17.58
CA PHE A 42 -5.08 -13.06 -16.76
C PHE A 42 -4.12 -11.90 -17.03
N LEU A 43 -3.97 -11.49 -18.29
CA LEU A 43 -3.17 -10.31 -18.65
C LEU A 43 -3.75 -9.03 -18.05
N GLU A 44 -5.08 -8.88 -18.07
CA GLU A 44 -5.73 -7.71 -17.46
C GLU A 44 -5.60 -7.73 -15.93
N GLN A 45 -5.72 -8.91 -15.31
CA GLN A 45 -5.47 -9.07 -13.88
C GLN A 45 -4.03 -8.73 -13.49
N ALA A 46 -3.04 -9.14 -14.29
CA ALA A 46 -1.64 -8.79 -14.06
C ALA A 46 -1.42 -7.27 -14.12
N LYS A 47 -1.98 -6.58 -15.13
CA LYS A 47 -1.93 -5.10 -15.22
C LYS A 47 -2.60 -4.42 -14.03
N CYS A 48 -3.75 -4.90 -13.58
CA CYS A 48 -4.41 -4.37 -12.39
C CYS A 48 -3.53 -4.52 -11.14
N LEU A 49 -2.80 -5.63 -11.00
CA LEU A 49 -1.87 -5.84 -9.89
C LEU A 49 -0.63 -4.93 -9.97
N GLU A 50 -0.09 -4.70 -11.17
CA GLU A 50 0.99 -3.74 -11.40
C GLU A 50 0.56 -2.31 -11.05
N LEU A 51 -0.59 -1.87 -11.55
CA LEU A 51 -1.13 -0.55 -11.24
C LEU A 51 -1.40 -0.39 -9.75
N LYS A 52 -1.92 -1.42 -9.08
CA LYS A 52 -2.11 -1.39 -7.64
C LYS A 52 -0.78 -1.20 -6.91
N LEU A 53 0.26 -1.94 -7.26
CA LEU A 53 1.58 -1.80 -6.63
C LEU A 53 2.09 -0.37 -6.78
N ASP A 54 2.00 0.22 -7.97
CA ASP A 54 2.46 1.59 -8.24
C ASP A 54 1.75 2.62 -7.34
N ILE A 55 0.42 2.49 -7.20
CA ILE A 55 -0.37 3.31 -6.28
C ILE A 55 0.05 3.10 -4.83
N ASP A 56 0.18 1.84 -4.39
CA ASP A 56 0.55 1.51 -3.02
C ASP A 56 1.94 2.08 -2.67
N CYS A 57 2.95 1.90 -3.53
CA CYS A 57 4.29 2.47 -3.36
C CYS A 57 4.26 4.01 -3.30
N THR A 58 3.47 4.65 -4.16
CA THR A 58 3.31 6.12 -4.16
C THR A 58 2.73 6.61 -2.83
N VAL A 59 1.63 6.02 -2.38
CA VAL A 59 0.98 6.41 -1.11
C VAL A 59 1.88 6.12 0.08
N LEU A 60 2.60 4.99 0.09
CA LEU A 60 3.55 4.67 1.17
C LEU A 60 4.68 5.71 1.24
N ALA A 61 5.21 6.16 0.11
CA ALA A 61 6.23 7.20 0.07
C ALA A 61 5.70 8.55 0.61
N GLU A 62 4.49 8.94 0.23
CA GLU A 62 3.84 10.15 0.75
C GLU A 62 3.61 10.08 2.27
N LEU A 63 3.16 8.92 2.77
CA LEU A 63 2.98 8.69 4.21
C LEU A 63 4.30 8.78 4.97
N GLN A 64 5.39 8.22 4.43
CA GLN A 64 6.71 8.32 5.05
C GLN A 64 7.15 9.78 5.17
N ASP A 65 7.03 10.57 4.10
CA ASP A 65 7.37 12.00 4.13
C ASP A 65 6.49 12.77 5.12
N PHE A 66 5.19 12.48 5.14
CA PHE A 66 4.27 13.06 6.12
C PHE A 66 4.72 12.80 7.56
N TYR A 67 5.06 11.55 7.92
CA TYR A 67 5.51 11.24 9.27
C TYR A 67 6.86 11.88 9.61
N ARG A 68 7.79 12.01 8.66
CA ARG A 68 9.04 12.76 8.86
C ARG A 68 8.76 14.23 9.18
N ARG A 69 7.92 14.89 8.38
CA ARG A 69 7.55 16.30 8.63
C ARG A 69 6.78 16.46 9.93
N ARG A 70 5.85 15.55 10.22
CA ARG A 70 5.08 15.56 11.46
C ARG A 70 5.99 15.40 12.68
N ALA A 71 6.99 14.52 12.61
CA ALA A 71 7.98 14.37 13.68
C ALA A 71 8.71 15.69 13.98
N VAL A 72 9.10 16.44 12.95
CA VAL A 72 9.74 17.77 13.13
C VAL A 72 8.79 18.73 13.85
N VAL A 73 7.51 18.80 13.43
CA VAL A 73 6.50 19.66 14.08
C VAL A 73 6.30 19.30 15.55
N GLU A 74 6.22 18.01 15.89
CA GLU A 74 6.08 17.56 17.28
C GLU A 74 7.32 17.93 18.11
N GLN A 75 8.53 17.83 17.53
CA GLN A 75 9.77 18.21 18.20
C GLN A 75 9.85 19.72 18.44
N ASP A 76 9.52 20.53 17.44
CA ASP A 76 9.51 21.99 17.55
C ASP A 76 8.52 22.44 18.65
N TYR A 77 7.36 21.78 18.73
CA TYR A 77 6.38 22.07 19.77
C TYR A 77 6.87 21.66 21.16
N ALA A 78 7.51 20.50 21.29
CA ALA A 78 8.18 20.10 22.52
C ALA A 78 9.21 21.14 22.97
N ASP A 79 10.13 21.53 22.08
CA ASP A 79 11.18 22.50 22.38
C ASP A 79 10.62 23.88 22.77
N ALA A 80 9.54 24.32 22.12
CA ALA A 80 8.85 25.56 22.47
C ALA A 80 8.25 25.51 23.88
N LEU A 81 7.62 24.40 24.27
CA LEU A 81 7.07 24.19 25.60
C LEU A 81 8.17 24.13 26.67
N ALA A 82 9.25 23.39 26.41
CA ALA A 82 10.40 23.31 27.31
C ALA A 82 11.04 24.70 27.52
N LYS A 83 11.23 25.46 26.43
CA LYS A 83 11.78 26.82 26.49
C LYS A 83 10.88 27.76 27.29
N LEU A 84 9.57 27.69 27.09
CA LEU A 84 8.59 28.47 27.84
C LEU A 84 8.67 28.16 29.34
N ALA A 85 8.54 26.89 29.72
CA ALA A 85 8.52 26.49 31.12
C ALA A 85 9.84 26.80 31.84
N ASN A 86 10.98 26.50 31.20
CA ASN A 86 12.29 26.78 31.78
C ASN A 86 12.61 28.28 31.83
N GLY A 87 12.17 29.07 30.84
CA GLY A 87 12.34 30.52 30.84
C GLY A 87 11.59 31.19 32.00
N VAL A 88 10.34 30.76 32.25
CA VAL A 88 9.55 31.22 33.40
C VAL A 88 10.21 30.78 34.71
N LYS A 89 10.67 29.52 34.79
CA LYS A 89 11.36 28.98 35.97
C LYS A 89 12.62 29.78 36.32
N GLN A 90 13.46 30.07 35.32
CA GLN A 90 14.70 30.81 35.52
C GLN A 90 14.45 32.24 35.99
N ARG A 91 13.46 32.93 35.40
CA ARG A 91 13.07 34.29 35.83
C ARG A 91 12.64 34.29 37.30
N HIS A 92 11.83 33.30 37.69
CA HIS A 92 11.36 33.16 39.07
C HIS A 92 12.52 32.90 40.04
N ILE A 93 13.47 32.02 39.72
CA ILE A 93 14.66 31.78 40.56
C ILE A 93 15.44 33.09 40.78
N ASN A 94 15.66 33.86 39.71
CA ASN A 94 16.40 35.13 39.79
C ASN A 94 15.72 36.18 40.70
N GLU A 95 14.39 36.16 40.80
CA GLU A 95 13.60 37.05 41.67
C GLU A 95 13.55 36.56 43.12
N THR A 96 13.43 35.24 43.32
CA THR A 96 13.24 34.60 44.62
C THR A 96 14.51 34.46 45.45
N SER A 97 15.69 34.37 44.83
CA SER A 97 16.98 34.39 45.54
C SER A 97 17.18 35.64 46.42
N LYS A 98 16.37 36.69 46.23
CA LYS A 98 16.41 37.94 47.01
C LYS A 98 15.45 37.95 48.21
N ARG A 99 14.62 36.92 48.39
CA ARG A 99 13.56 36.88 49.42
C ARG A 99 13.53 35.53 50.14
N PRO A 100 13.93 35.47 51.42
CA PRO A 100 13.93 34.20 52.12
C PRO A 100 12.46 33.76 52.42
N HIS A 101 12.22 32.45 52.43
CA HIS A 101 10.96 31.77 52.85
C HIS A 101 9.82 31.71 51.80
N TRP A 102 10.06 32.14 50.55
CA TRP A 102 9.04 32.21 49.50
C TRP A 102 8.51 30.86 48.96
N THR A 103 9.24 29.79 49.20
CA THR A 103 8.87 28.44 48.76
C THR A 103 7.75 27.80 49.59
N GLN A 104 7.34 28.42 50.70
CA GLN A 104 6.33 27.87 51.62
C GLN A 104 4.88 28.28 51.27
N TYR A 105 4.67 29.10 50.23
CA TYR A 105 3.34 29.57 49.84
C TYR A 105 2.63 28.63 48.85
N THR A 106 1.32 28.43 49.02
CA THR A 106 0.47 27.60 48.14
C THR A 106 0.50 28.06 46.69
N THR A 107 0.61 29.36 46.44
CA THR A 107 0.77 29.94 45.10
C THR A 107 2.05 29.45 44.41
N THR A 108 3.14 29.29 45.15
CA THR A 108 4.40 28.72 44.64
C THR A 108 4.22 27.24 44.27
N THR A 109 3.44 26.48 45.04
CA THR A 109 3.09 25.09 44.71
C THR A 109 2.27 24.99 43.42
N ILE A 110 1.22 25.81 43.26
CA ILE A 110 0.40 25.81 42.03
C ILE A 110 1.24 26.15 40.80
N TRP A 111 2.13 27.15 40.93
CA TRP A 111 3.05 27.53 39.87
C TRP A 111 4.01 26.38 39.49
N ASN A 112 4.59 25.69 40.47
CA ASN A 112 5.46 24.53 40.21
C ASN A 112 4.70 23.40 39.50
N THR A 113 3.47 23.10 39.94
CA THR A 113 2.61 22.10 39.29
C THR A 113 2.31 22.47 37.84
N LEU A 114 2.02 23.75 37.56
CA LEU A 114 1.79 24.24 36.20
C LEU A 114 3.01 24.00 35.31
N LEU A 115 4.19 24.45 35.75
CA LEU A 115 5.42 24.27 34.97
C LEU A 115 5.79 22.80 34.77
N GLY A 116 5.63 21.98 35.81
CA GLY A 116 5.83 20.54 35.72
C GLY A 116 4.87 19.88 34.73
N SER A 117 3.60 20.27 34.72
CA SER A 117 2.62 19.81 33.74
C SER A 117 3.02 20.18 32.31
N THR A 118 3.46 21.42 32.08
CA THR A 118 3.95 21.88 30.77
C THR A 118 5.17 21.10 30.29
N LEU A 119 6.15 20.84 31.19
CA LEU A 119 7.32 20.02 30.86
C LEU A 119 6.95 18.57 30.54
N ARG A 120 5.98 18.00 31.26
CA ARG A 120 5.48 16.65 30.95
C ARG A 120 4.81 16.60 29.58
N VAL A 121 4.07 17.63 29.19
CA VAL A 121 3.49 17.72 27.83
C VAL A 121 4.60 17.86 26.79
N SER A 122 5.63 18.67 27.05
CA SER A 122 6.83 18.75 26.21
C SER A 122 7.49 17.38 25.98
N GLU A 123 7.71 16.60 27.05
CA GLU A 123 8.31 15.27 26.96
C GLU A 123 7.45 14.29 26.15
N ALA A 124 6.11 14.37 26.29
CA ALA A 124 5.20 13.56 25.51
C ALA A 124 5.30 13.88 24.01
N HIS A 125 5.40 15.16 23.63
CA HIS A 125 5.58 15.56 22.22
C HIS A 125 6.94 15.14 21.66
N ALA A 126 8.02 15.26 22.44
CA ALA A 126 9.33 14.74 22.04
C ALA A 126 9.29 13.21 21.81
N THR A 127 8.59 12.48 22.67
CA THR A 127 8.39 11.04 22.52
C THR A 127 7.59 10.70 21.24
N LEU A 128 6.56 11.49 20.92
CA LEU A 128 5.81 11.33 19.67
C LEU A 128 6.68 11.61 18.44
N SER A 129 7.53 12.63 18.49
CA SER A 129 8.50 12.93 17.42
C SER A 129 9.42 11.73 17.15
N ASP A 130 9.98 11.15 18.20
CA ASP A 130 10.82 9.96 18.11
C ASP A 130 10.07 8.75 17.54
N LEU A 131 8.83 8.53 17.99
CA LEU A 131 7.97 7.45 17.49
C LEU A 131 7.70 7.60 15.99
N PHE A 132 7.35 8.80 15.55
CA PHE A 132 7.04 9.09 14.15
C PHE A 132 8.27 8.97 13.26
N SER A 133 9.39 9.60 13.63
CA SER A 133 10.60 9.62 12.81
C SER A 133 11.30 8.27 12.71
N LYS A 134 11.24 7.45 13.76
CA LYS A 134 11.96 6.16 13.81
C LYS A 134 11.03 4.99 13.49
N GLN A 135 10.00 4.79 14.32
CA GLN A 135 9.22 3.55 14.25
C GLN A 135 8.21 3.59 13.10
N MET A 136 7.41 4.66 12.98
CA MET A 136 6.37 4.71 11.94
C MET A 136 6.96 4.75 10.53
N VAL A 137 7.98 5.59 10.32
CA VAL A 137 8.69 5.64 9.02
C VAL A 137 9.28 4.27 8.67
N GLN A 138 9.95 3.59 9.61
CA GLN A 138 10.51 2.26 9.34
C GLN A 138 9.44 1.24 8.96
N ARG A 139 8.30 1.21 9.68
CA ARG A 139 7.21 0.28 9.34
C ARG A 139 6.66 0.50 7.93
N LEU A 140 6.59 1.75 7.48
CA LEU A 140 6.15 2.06 6.12
C LEU A 140 7.18 1.65 5.07
N VAL A 141 8.48 1.73 5.39
CA VAL A 141 9.55 1.20 4.53
C VAL A 141 9.44 -0.32 4.43
N ASP A 142 9.27 -1.02 5.55
CA ASP A 142 9.12 -2.48 5.56
C ASP A 142 7.89 -2.91 4.74
N MET A 143 6.78 -2.17 4.84
CA MET A 143 5.57 -2.41 4.05
C MET A 143 5.78 -2.22 2.54
N ASP A 144 6.58 -1.23 2.13
CA ASP A 144 6.90 -0.97 0.72
C ASP A 144 7.76 -2.08 0.12
N GLU A 145 8.78 -2.53 0.87
CA GLU A 145 9.62 -3.67 0.50
C GLU A 145 8.81 -4.96 0.40
N ASP A 146 7.90 -5.18 1.35
CA ASP A 146 7.01 -6.34 1.38
C ASP A 146 6.03 -6.33 0.19
N ALA A 147 5.42 -5.19 -0.13
CA ALA A 147 4.53 -5.04 -1.29
C ALA A 147 5.26 -5.37 -2.59
N THR A 148 6.46 -4.82 -2.77
CA THR A 148 7.31 -5.09 -3.93
C THR A 148 7.72 -6.56 -4.00
N ARG A 149 8.08 -7.18 -2.88
CA ARG A 149 8.46 -8.59 -2.80
C ARG A 149 7.29 -9.51 -3.17
N LEU A 150 6.11 -9.26 -2.61
CA LEU A 150 4.89 -10.03 -2.87
C LEU A 150 4.48 -9.93 -4.34
N HIS A 151 4.52 -8.73 -4.92
CA HIS A 151 4.22 -8.55 -6.34
C HIS A 151 5.14 -9.38 -7.25
N LYS A 152 6.46 -9.39 -6.98
CA LYS A 152 7.42 -10.23 -7.71
C LYS A 152 7.10 -11.73 -7.58
N GLN A 153 6.68 -12.18 -6.40
CA GLN A 153 6.34 -13.59 -6.19
C GLN A 153 5.07 -14.03 -6.92
N VAL A 154 4.09 -13.14 -7.03
CA VAL A 154 2.76 -13.43 -7.58
C VAL A 154 2.70 -13.20 -9.10
N CYS A 155 3.42 -12.19 -9.62
CA CYS A 155 3.30 -11.77 -11.01
C CYS A 155 4.48 -12.20 -11.91
N VAL A 156 5.64 -12.57 -11.32
CA VAL A 156 6.87 -12.92 -12.07
C VAL A 156 7.19 -14.43 -12.02
N ARG A 157 6.26 -15.27 -11.55
CA ARG A 157 6.32 -16.74 -11.65
C ARG A 157 5.36 -17.24 -12.71
#